data_AF-A0A8S1JEH0-F1
#
_entry.id   AF-A0A8S1JEH0-F1
#
_cell.length_a   1.000
_cell.length_b   1.000
_cell.length_c   1.000
_cell.angle_alpha   90.00
_cell.angle_beta   90.00
_cell.angle_gamma   90.00
#
_symmetry.space_group_name_H-M   'P 1'
#
loop_
_entity.id
_entity.type
_entity.pdbx_description
1 polymer ?
#
loop_
_entity_poly.entity_id
_entity_poly.type
_entity_poly.pdbx_seq_one_letter_code
_entity_poly.pdbx_strand_id
1 'polypeptide(L)'
;MAEAATLAAAFDDEVSRGLKALPRRGDAPLSHEHELARWRHCQKLADSVSHYASRLPPSAAVPRILKLGRELRARREPRCALSACYRTVLRLVPQPTADCHDSQACMAARRRVEAIFGAAACGLAVTTGRDPKLLAGASVDRVVDALDRFREGVELAAQWEELYWLVNNGAVHMRAAAGLLVATGFAQRALPFLVFASLALDSNPTFGNAAYLPRRLAACKDVCECCARMGAREEAARFVERFWKKVDELEELYKLDPLPPPKELVESCRNTRAGLAVLRLKYGAEVARNSADLRSLLETHIPADDSRIEALVEAFLERGEGEASRGPIPAEKGPAFDMLWSLAQPLVSKISEALTARTEEEALEGTRGRN
;
A
#
# COMPACT_ATOMS: atom_id res chain seq x y z
N MET A 1 19.62 26.74 -23.79
CA MET A 1 20.20 25.59 -23.03
C MET A 1 21.09 26.05 -21.88
N ALA A 2 22.08 26.93 -22.10
CA ALA A 2 22.96 27.44 -21.02
C ALA A 2 22.20 28.16 -19.89
N GLU A 3 21.26 29.06 -20.22
CA GLU A 3 20.50 29.83 -19.22
C GLU A 3 19.61 28.95 -18.31
N ALA A 4 18.95 27.94 -18.87
CA ALA A 4 18.15 26.98 -18.10
C ALA A 4 19.01 26.13 -17.17
N ALA A 5 20.24 25.78 -17.59
CA ALA A 5 21.19 25.07 -16.74
C ALA A 5 21.70 25.96 -15.59
N THR A 6 21.98 27.24 -15.87
CA THR A 6 22.38 28.22 -14.85
C THR A 6 21.27 28.46 -13.83
N LEU A 7 20.02 28.64 -14.28
CA LEU A 7 18.86 28.79 -13.40
C LEU A 7 18.60 27.53 -12.56
N ALA A 8 18.80 26.35 -13.15
CA ALA A 8 18.67 25.09 -12.43
C ALA A 8 19.75 24.93 -11.34
N ALA A 9 20.99 25.32 -11.63
CA ALA A 9 22.08 25.33 -10.65
C ALA A 9 21.83 26.36 -9.52
N ALA A 10 21.30 27.54 -9.86
CA ALA A 10 20.91 28.55 -8.88
C ALA A 10 19.80 28.02 -7.95
N PHE A 11 18.81 27.32 -8.50
CA PHE A 11 17.77 26.66 -7.71
C PHE A 11 18.36 25.63 -6.74
N ASP A 12 19.26 24.77 -7.23
CA ASP A 12 19.90 23.73 -6.41
C ASP A 12 20.74 24.34 -5.27
N ASP A 13 21.45 25.46 -5.51
CA ASP A 13 22.20 26.19 -4.48
C ASP A 13 21.29 26.85 -3.43
N GLU A 14 20.23 27.53 -3.87
CA GLU A 14 19.29 28.20 -2.97
C GLU A 14 18.53 27.20 -2.09
N VAL A 15 18.10 26.07 -2.66
CA VAL A 15 17.51 24.96 -1.90
C VAL A 15 18.51 24.41 -0.91
N SER A 16 19.76 24.18 -1.32
CA SER A 16 20.81 23.67 -0.43
C SER A 16 21.08 24.60 0.75
N ARG A 17 21.13 25.92 0.52
CA ARG A 17 21.24 26.93 1.59
C ARG A 17 20.04 26.92 2.51
N GLY A 18 18.82 26.89 1.95
CA GLY A 18 17.59 26.83 2.75
C GLY A 18 17.49 25.57 3.61
N LEU A 19 17.93 24.42 3.11
CA LEU A 19 17.97 23.17 3.86
C LEU A 19 19.03 23.14 4.96
N LYS A 20 20.18 23.80 4.76
CA LYS A 20 21.18 23.98 5.84
C LYS A 20 20.62 24.79 7.00
N ALA A 21 19.81 25.81 6.71
CA ALA A 21 19.13 26.62 7.72
C ALA A 21 17.98 25.88 8.45
N LEU A 22 17.55 24.71 7.94
CA LEU A 22 16.46 23.93 8.50
C LEU A 22 16.96 22.55 8.99
N PRO A 23 17.65 22.46 10.14
CA PRO A 23 18.19 21.20 10.64
C PRO A 23 17.06 20.20 10.93
N ARG A 24 17.40 18.90 10.93
CA ARG A 24 16.45 17.82 11.22
C ARG A 24 15.78 18.04 12.57
N ARG A 25 14.45 17.94 12.62
CA ARG A 25 13.68 18.07 13.86
C ARG A 25 13.91 16.84 14.74
N GLY A 26 14.25 17.08 16.02
CA GLY A 26 14.32 16.03 17.04
C GLY A 26 12.94 15.62 17.57
N ASP A 27 12.91 14.68 18.52
CA ASP A 27 11.66 14.21 19.14
C ASP A 27 11.11 15.17 20.20
N ALA A 28 11.96 16.05 20.76
CA ALA A 28 11.55 17.02 21.77
C ALA A 28 10.66 18.14 21.17
N PRO A 29 9.64 18.61 21.92
CA PRO A 29 8.87 19.77 21.53
C PRO A 29 9.77 21.01 21.44
N LEU A 30 9.58 21.79 20.37
CA LEU A 30 10.33 23.02 20.16
C LEU A 30 9.66 24.18 20.89
N SER A 31 10.44 25.20 21.27
CA SER A 31 9.84 26.46 21.73
C SER A 31 9.09 27.14 20.58
N HIS A 32 8.10 27.95 20.93
CA HIS A 32 7.28 28.68 19.95
C HIS A 32 8.11 29.54 18.98
N GLU A 33 9.17 30.18 19.48
CA GLU A 33 10.09 30.98 18.67
C GLU A 33 10.83 30.14 17.62
N HIS A 34 11.30 28.95 17.99
CA HIS A 34 11.94 28.02 17.06
C HIS A 34 10.94 27.50 16.03
N GLU A 35 9.68 27.24 16.41
CA GLU A 35 8.63 26.85 15.46
C GLU A 35 8.34 27.97 14.44
N LEU A 36 8.25 29.21 14.90
CA LEU A 36 8.07 30.38 14.03
C LEU A 36 9.26 30.59 13.09
N ALA A 37 10.48 30.47 13.58
CA ALA A 37 11.68 30.57 12.75
C ALA A 37 11.68 29.50 11.65
N ARG A 38 11.39 28.25 12.00
CA ARG A 38 11.28 27.14 11.04
C ARG A 38 10.17 27.38 10.03
N TRP A 39 9.00 27.88 10.46
CA TRP A 39 7.92 28.23 9.56
C TRP A 39 8.33 29.33 8.56
N ARG A 40 9.04 30.38 9.00
CA ARG A 40 9.57 31.43 8.10
C ARG A 40 10.56 30.86 7.08
N HIS A 41 11.43 29.95 7.49
CA HIS A 41 12.33 29.26 6.56
C HIS A 41 11.58 28.40 5.54
N CYS A 42 10.50 27.76 5.97
CA CYS A 42 9.62 26.99 5.07
C CYS A 42 8.91 27.89 4.05
N GLN A 43 8.46 29.09 4.45
CA GLN A 43 7.87 30.06 3.52
C GLN A 43 8.88 30.51 2.47
N LYS A 44 10.10 30.89 2.90
CA LYS A 44 11.17 31.28 1.96
C LYS A 44 11.46 30.17 0.95
N LEU A 45 11.55 28.91 1.39
CA LEU A 45 11.71 27.77 0.49
C LEU A 45 10.53 27.61 -0.48
N ALA A 46 9.30 27.82 -0.02
CA ALA A 46 8.11 27.77 -0.88
C ALA A 46 8.11 28.89 -1.93
N ASP A 47 8.56 30.09 -1.56
CA ASP A 47 8.71 31.22 -2.47
C ASP A 47 9.78 30.93 -3.53
N SER A 48 10.94 30.39 -3.13
CA SER A 48 11.99 29.95 -4.05
C SER A 48 11.45 28.90 -5.01
N VAL A 49 10.78 27.85 -4.50
CA VAL A 49 10.19 26.80 -5.35
C VAL A 49 9.19 27.40 -6.34
N SER A 50 8.33 28.31 -5.91
CA SER A 50 7.34 28.97 -6.78
C SER A 50 8.03 29.82 -7.86
N HIS A 51 9.08 30.56 -7.47
CA HIS A 51 9.89 31.37 -8.38
C HIS A 51 10.51 30.51 -9.49
N TYR A 52 11.25 29.46 -9.13
CA TYR A 52 11.92 28.63 -10.12
C TYR A 52 10.95 27.73 -10.90
N ALA A 53 9.86 27.26 -10.28
CA ALA A 53 8.82 26.50 -10.98
C ALA A 53 8.17 27.28 -12.12
N SER A 54 8.06 28.62 -12.00
CA SER A 54 7.50 29.47 -13.06
C SER A 54 8.48 29.75 -14.21
N ARG A 55 9.79 29.57 -14.00
CA ARG A 55 10.84 29.95 -14.95
C ARG A 55 11.56 28.77 -15.58
N LEU A 56 11.52 27.60 -14.95
CA LEU A 56 12.12 26.36 -15.45
C LEU A 56 11.06 25.51 -16.16
N PRO A 57 11.45 24.78 -17.24
CA PRO A 57 10.55 23.82 -17.83
C PRO A 57 10.20 22.70 -16.83
N PRO A 58 8.98 22.13 -16.86
CA PRO A 58 8.55 21.08 -15.93
C PRO A 58 9.49 19.87 -15.91
N SER A 59 10.12 19.56 -17.04
CA SER A 59 11.12 18.49 -17.18
C SER A 59 12.33 18.67 -16.24
N ALA A 60 12.74 19.91 -15.97
CA ALA A 60 13.86 20.25 -15.11
C ALA A 60 13.44 20.61 -13.68
N ALA A 61 12.29 21.26 -13.50
CA ALA A 61 11.79 21.71 -12.20
C ALA A 61 11.26 20.53 -11.34
N VAL A 62 10.41 19.67 -11.91
CA VAL A 62 9.70 18.63 -11.16
C VAL A 62 10.62 17.65 -10.42
N PRO A 63 11.67 17.08 -11.05
CA PRO A 63 12.58 16.17 -10.35
C PRO A 63 13.27 16.82 -9.14
N ARG A 64 13.61 18.11 -9.23
CA ARG A 64 14.24 18.88 -8.15
C ARG A 64 13.27 19.15 -7.02
N ILE A 65 12.04 19.56 -7.34
CA ILE A 65 10.99 19.79 -6.35
C ILE A 65 10.63 18.49 -5.63
N LEU A 66 10.55 17.35 -6.33
CA LEU A 66 10.33 16.03 -5.72
C LEU A 66 11.49 15.63 -4.80
N LYS A 67 12.74 15.87 -5.21
CA LYS A 67 13.92 15.64 -4.38
C LYS A 67 13.86 16.48 -3.09
N LEU A 68 13.58 17.77 -3.20
CA LEU A 68 13.39 18.66 -2.04
C LEU A 68 12.27 18.16 -1.12
N GLY A 69 11.12 17.74 -1.67
CA GLY A 69 10.02 17.19 -0.89
C GLY A 69 10.44 15.96 -0.07
N ARG A 70 11.22 15.04 -0.66
CA ARG A 70 11.78 13.88 0.05
C ARG A 70 12.72 14.30 1.19
N GLU A 71 13.58 15.28 0.94
CA GLU A 71 14.54 15.77 1.95
C GLU A 71 13.85 16.50 3.11
N LEU A 72 12.84 17.33 2.83
CA LEU A 72 12.01 17.97 3.86
C LEU A 72 11.27 16.93 4.71
N ARG A 73 10.73 15.88 4.08
CA ARG A 73 10.10 14.78 4.80
C ARG A 73 11.10 14.03 5.68
N ALA A 74 12.32 13.76 5.19
CA ALA A 74 13.38 13.14 5.99
C ALA A 74 13.81 14.00 7.19
N ARG A 75 13.72 15.32 7.07
CA ARG A 75 13.96 16.28 8.16
C ARG A 75 12.78 16.45 9.12
N ARG A 76 11.70 15.69 8.92
CA ARG A 76 10.42 15.74 9.66
C ARG A 76 9.70 17.09 9.53
N GLU A 77 9.70 17.64 8.33
CA GLU A 77 8.96 18.87 7.97
C GLU A 77 7.84 18.60 6.96
N PRO A 78 6.82 17.81 7.33
CA PRO A 78 5.79 17.36 6.40
C PRO A 78 4.89 18.50 5.91
N ARG A 79 4.66 19.55 6.71
CA ARG A 79 3.86 20.71 6.28
C ARG A 79 4.53 21.45 5.12
N CYS A 80 5.83 21.72 5.26
CA CYS A 80 6.62 22.38 4.22
C CYS A 80 6.70 21.54 2.96
N ALA A 81 7.00 20.24 3.08
CA ALA A 81 7.05 19.34 1.93
C ALA A 81 5.72 19.28 1.18
N LEU A 82 4.60 19.25 1.90
CA LEU A 82 3.26 19.25 1.31
C LEU A 82 2.96 20.55 0.55
N SER A 83 3.16 21.71 1.18
CA SER A 83 2.78 23.00 0.60
C SER A 83 3.72 23.47 -0.51
N ALA A 84 5.02 23.37 -0.28
CA ALA A 84 6.03 23.87 -1.21
C ALA A 84 6.29 22.91 -2.38
N CYS A 85 6.28 21.59 -2.12
CA CYS A 85 6.76 20.62 -3.09
C CYS A 85 5.63 19.84 -3.75
N TYR A 86 4.96 18.96 -3.01
CA TYR A 86 4.06 17.98 -3.62
C TYR A 86 2.83 18.61 -4.27
N ARG A 87 2.22 19.63 -3.63
CA ARG A 87 1.12 20.39 -4.25
C ARG A 87 1.55 21.13 -5.52
N THR A 88 2.76 21.67 -5.54
CA THR A 88 3.32 22.34 -6.71
C THR A 88 3.50 21.35 -7.86
N VAL A 89 4.07 20.17 -7.60
CA VAL A 89 4.23 19.14 -8.64
C VAL A 89 2.88 18.67 -9.19
N LEU A 90 1.86 18.47 -8.33
CA LEU A 90 0.52 18.07 -8.77
C LEU A 90 -0.17 19.10 -9.68
N ARG A 91 0.20 20.38 -9.57
CA ARG A 91 -0.26 21.45 -10.47
C ARG A 91 0.53 21.50 -11.78
N LEU A 92 1.83 21.23 -11.72
CA LEU A 92 2.73 21.28 -12.89
C LEU A 92 2.61 20.05 -13.79
N VAL A 93 2.30 18.89 -13.22
CA VAL A 93 2.21 17.62 -13.95
C VAL A 93 0.73 17.29 -14.18
N PRO A 94 0.22 17.45 -15.40
CA PRO A 94 -1.16 17.10 -15.72
C PRO A 94 -1.41 15.61 -15.51
N GLN A 95 -2.67 15.23 -15.36
CA GLN A 95 -3.04 13.82 -15.32
C GLN A 95 -2.76 13.20 -16.71
N PRO A 96 -2.01 12.10 -16.79
CA PRO A 96 -1.84 11.37 -18.04
C PRO A 96 -3.20 10.86 -18.52
N THR A 97 -3.47 10.97 -19.82
CA THR A 97 -4.63 10.33 -20.44
C THR A 97 -4.38 8.83 -20.57
N ALA A 98 -5.42 8.01 -20.40
CA ALA A 98 -5.29 6.56 -20.41
C ALA A 98 -4.79 6.00 -21.76
N ASP A 99 -4.96 6.76 -22.84
CA ASP A 99 -4.72 6.27 -24.22
C ASP A 99 -3.28 6.54 -24.74
N CYS A 100 -2.43 7.21 -23.94
CA CYS A 100 -1.05 7.51 -24.36
C CYS A 100 -0.07 6.63 -23.60
N HIS A 101 0.43 5.56 -24.23
CA HIS A 101 1.41 4.63 -23.67
C HIS A 101 2.88 4.99 -24.00
N ASP A 102 3.16 6.25 -24.34
CA ASP A 102 4.53 6.68 -24.65
C ASP A 102 5.41 6.89 -23.40
N SER A 103 6.73 6.94 -23.62
CA SER A 103 7.73 7.14 -22.56
C SER A 103 7.52 8.45 -21.78
N GLN A 104 7.00 9.49 -22.41
CA GLN A 104 6.81 10.80 -21.78
C GLN A 104 5.61 10.78 -20.84
N ALA A 105 4.52 10.12 -21.23
CA ALA A 105 3.34 9.88 -20.43
C ALA A 105 3.64 8.97 -19.24
N CYS A 106 4.44 7.92 -19.41
CA CYS A 106 4.94 7.08 -18.30
C CYS A 106 5.71 7.92 -17.27
N MET A 107 6.62 8.79 -17.74
CA MET A 107 7.41 9.66 -16.88
C MET A 107 6.55 10.72 -16.17
N ALA A 108 5.51 11.24 -16.82
CA ALA A 108 4.53 12.14 -16.21
C ALA A 108 3.71 11.39 -15.13
N ALA A 109 3.22 10.19 -15.44
CA ALA A 109 2.49 9.32 -14.51
C ALA A 109 3.33 9.05 -13.27
N ARG A 110 4.59 8.61 -13.45
CA ARG A 110 5.54 8.38 -12.35
C ARG A 110 5.67 9.60 -11.44
N ARG A 111 5.95 10.77 -12.01
CA ARG A 111 6.15 12.02 -11.23
C ARG A 111 4.89 12.42 -10.49
N ARG A 112 3.73 12.25 -11.11
CA ARG A 112 2.43 12.52 -10.50
C ARG A 112 2.16 11.56 -9.34
N VAL A 113 2.35 10.25 -9.53
CA VAL A 113 2.19 9.25 -8.46
C VAL A 113 3.13 9.52 -7.30
N GLU A 114 4.42 9.82 -7.55
CA GLU A 114 5.37 10.21 -6.51
C GLU A 114 4.88 11.44 -5.71
N ALA A 115 4.26 12.41 -6.39
CA ALA A 115 3.70 13.59 -5.74
C ALA A 115 2.40 13.29 -4.96
N ILE A 116 1.52 12.43 -5.49
CA ILE A 116 0.29 11.98 -4.80
C ILE A 116 0.68 11.27 -3.50
N PHE A 117 1.58 10.29 -3.56
CA PHE A 117 2.04 9.54 -2.39
C PHE A 117 2.76 10.45 -1.39
N GLY A 118 3.61 11.37 -1.87
CA GLY A 118 4.27 12.35 -1.04
C GLY A 118 3.28 13.26 -0.31
N ALA A 119 2.28 13.79 -1.02
CA ALA A 119 1.25 14.65 -0.45
C ALA A 119 0.39 13.90 0.59
N ALA A 120 -0.05 12.68 0.27
CA ALA A 120 -0.82 11.84 1.18
C ALA A 120 -0.02 11.49 2.45
N ALA A 121 1.23 11.05 2.30
CA ALA A 121 2.10 10.72 3.43
C ALA A 121 2.39 11.94 4.33
N CYS A 122 2.64 13.11 3.73
CA CYS A 122 2.83 14.34 4.50
C CYS A 122 1.55 14.80 5.19
N GLY A 123 0.40 14.72 4.52
CA GLY A 123 -0.91 14.99 5.13
C GLY A 123 -1.16 14.09 6.33
N LEU A 124 -0.91 12.80 6.18
CA LEU A 124 -1.02 11.81 7.25
C LEU A 124 -0.10 12.16 8.43
N ALA A 125 1.18 12.44 8.18
CA ALA A 125 2.14 12.81 9.22
C ALA A 125 1.76 14.10 9.98
N VAL A 126 1.13 15.06 9.30
CA VAL A 126 0.62 16.29 9.95
C VAL A 126 -0.60 15.98 10.83
N THR A 127 -1.50 15.12 10.36
CA THR A 127 -2.69 14.70 11.11
C THR A 127 -2.29 13.90 12.35
N THR A 128 -1.48 12.85 12.19
CA THR A 128 -1.05 12.00 13.31
C THR A 128 -0.10 12.71 14.27
N GLY A 129 0.68 13.69 13.79
CA GLY A 129 1.49 14.53 14.67
C GLY A 129 0.68 15.49 15.56
N ARG A 130 -0.57 15.82 15.17
CA ARG A 130 -1.48 16.65 15.97
C ARG A 130 -2.43 15.81 16.83
N ASP A 131 -2.91 14.70 16.28
CA ASP A 131 -3.88 13.81 16.90
C ASP A 131 -3.44 12.34 16.72
N PRO A 132 -2.49 11.86 17.54
CA PRO A 132 -1.91 10.53 17.38
C PRO A 132 -2.91 9.38 17.61
N LYS A 133 -3.95 9.65 18.39
CA LYS A 133 -4.98 8.66 18.75
C LYS A 133 -6.26 8.78 17.90
N LEU A 134 -6.28 9.69 16.91
CA LEU A 134 -7.41 9.96 16.04
C LEU A 134 -8.72 10.21 16.82
N LEU A 135 -8.63 10.98 17.90
CA LEU A 135 -9.78 11.28 18.75
C LEU A 135 -10.78 12.21 18.07
N ALA A 136 -10.30 13.10 17.20
CA ALA A 136 -11.16 14.00 16.44
C ALA A 136 -11.66 13.31 15.16
N GLY A 137 -12.98 13.36 14.90
CA GLY A 137 -13.56 12.82 13.66
C GLY A 137 -12.93 13.40 12.39
N ALA A 138 -12.61 14.70 12.38
CA ALA A 138 -11.90 15.34 11.28
C ALA A 138 -10.48 14.78 11.05
N SER A 139 -9.83 14.20 12.07
CA SER A 139 -8.55 13.50 11.90
C SER A 139 -8.75 12.17 11.20
N VAL A 140 -9.81 11.43 11.56
CA VAL A 140 -10.19 10.18 10.89
C VAL A 140 -10.49 10.43 9.41
N ASP A 141 -11.26 11.47 9.10
CA ASP A 141 -11.59 11.83 7.71
C ASP A 141 -10.33 12.18 6.91
N ARG A 142 -9.39 12.91 7.49
CA ARG A 142 -8.10 13.19 6.82
C ARG A 142 -7.24 11.96 6.58
N VAL A 143 -7.34 10.93 7.43
CA VAL A 143 -6.65 9.64 7.20
C VAL A 143 -7.31 8.91 6.03
N VAL A 144 -8.65 8.93 5.95
CA VAL A 144 -9.38 8.38 4.81
C VAL A 144 -9.07 9.13 3.52
N ASP A 145 -9.05 10.46 3.52
CA ASP A 145 -8.63 11.27 2.37
C ASP A 145 -7.20 10.91 1.91
N ALA A 146 -6.31 10.58 2.84
CA ALA A 146 -4.95 10.14 2.51
C ALA A 146 -4.96 8.74 1.88
N LEU A 147 -5.80 7.83 2.38
CA LEU A 147 -6.00 6.51 1.81
C LEU A 147 -6.60 6.56 0.40
N ASP A 148 -7.58 7.44 0.16
CA ASP A 148 -8.15 7.67 -1.17
C ASP A 148 -7.10 8.21 -2.15
N ARG A 149 -6.22 9.12 -1.70
CA ARG A 149 -5.09 9.57 -2.53
C ARG A 149 -4.08 8.45 -2.80
N PHE A 150 -3.74 7.63 -1.81
CA PHE A 150 -2.86 6.49 -2.06
C PHE A 150 -3.49 5.52 -3.06
N ARG A 151 -4.80 5.27 -2.93
CA ARG A 151 -5.56 4.50 -3.90
C ARG A 151 -5.42 5.12 -5.30
N GLU A 152 -5.80 6.38 -5.50
CA GLU A 152 -5.67 7.11 -6.78
C GLU A 152 -4.27 6.95 -7.40
N GLY A 153 -3.21 7.10 -6.60
CA GLY A 153 -1.84 6.93 -7.08
C GLY A 153 -1.50 5.49 -7.48
N VAL A 154 -2.03 4.48 -6.77
CA VAL A 154 -1.89 3.07 -7.17
C VAL A 154 -2.65 2.79 -8.47
N GLU A 155 -3.89 3.27 -8.59
CA GLU A 155 -4.70 3.10 -9.80
C GLU A 155 -4.01 3.71 -11.02
N LEU A 156 -3.41 4.89 -10.87
CA LEU A 156 -2.64 5.55 -11.93
C LEU A 156 -1.34 4.80 -12.25
N ALA A 157 -0.59 4.36 -11.25
CA ALA A 157 0.65 3.61 -11.46
C ALA A 157 0.39 2.28 -12.18
N ALA A 158 -0.73 1.62 -11.87
CA ALA A 158 -1.03 0.30 -12.39
C ALA A 158 -1.42 0.29 -13.88
N GLN A 159 -1.61 1.46 -14.50
CA GLN A 159 -1.75 1.60 -15.96
C GLN A 159 -0.42 1.37 -16.70
N TRP A 160 0.69 1.30 -15.99
CA TRP A 160 2.04 1.22 -16.54
C TRP A 160 2.84 0.12 -15.83
N GLU A 161 3.24 -0.91 -16.57
CA GLU A 161 3.97 -2.03 -16.01
C GLU A 161 5.32 -1.61 -15.39
N GLU A 162 6.03 -0.65 -15.99
CA GLU A 162 7.30 -0.13 -15.48
C GLU A 162 7.18 0.55 -14.12
N LEU A 163 5.96 0.90 -13.73
CA LEU A 163 5.64 1.53 -12.46
C LEU A 163 5.14 0.52 -11.41
N TYR A 164 5.28 -0.79 -11.63
CA TYR A 164 4.89 -1.83 -10.67
C TYR A 164 5.44 -1.54 -9.26
N TRP A 165 6.70 -1.11 -9.14
CA TRP A 165 7.31 -0.78 -7.85
C TRP A 165 6.56 0.34 -7.09
N LEU A 166 5.90 1.26 -7.79
CA LEU A 166 5.00 2.26 -7.20
C LEU A 166 3.69 1.65 -6.71
N VAL A 167 3.11 0.67 -7.42
CA VAL A 167 1.95 -0.10 -6.95
C VAL A 167 2.27 -0.76 -5.60
N ASN A 168 3.42 -1.42 -5.49
CA ASN A 168 3.86 -2.01 -4.23
C ASN A 168 4.08 -0.96 -3.13
N ASN A 169 4.70 0.17 -3.45
CA ASN A 169 4.92 1.24 -2.47
C ASN A 169 3.60 1.85 -1.98
N GLY A 170 2.64 2.04 -2.89
CA GLY A 170 1.30 2.50 -2.56
C GLY A 170 0.59 1.50 -1.64
N ALA A 171 0.63 0.21 -1.95
CA ALA A 171 0.06 -0.84 -1.09
C ALA A 171 0.68 -0.81 0.34
N VAL A 172 1.99 -0.65 0.46
CA VAL A 172 2.67 -0.51 1.77
C VAL A 172 2.18 0.74 2.52
N HIS A 173 2.06 1.87 1.83
CA HIS A 173 1.57 3.11 2.44
C HIS A 173 0.09 3.00 2.87
N MET A 174 -0.75 2.40 2.04
CA MET A 174 -2.16 2.17 2.35
C MET A 174 -2.30 1.28 3.57
N ARG A 175 -1.58 0.16 3.63
CA ARG A 175 -1.60 -0.75 4.78
C ARG A 175 -1.19 -0.06 6.07
N ALA A 176 -0.10 0.72 6.05
CA ALA A 176 0.35 1.47 7.21
C ALA A 176 -0.69 2.52 7.69
N ALA A 177 -1.29 3.27 6.76
CA ALA A 177 -2.30 4.27 7.07
C ALA A 177 -3.62 3.65 7.56
N ALA A 178 -4.06 2.57 6.92
CA ALA A 178 -5.24 1.80 7.33
C ALA A 178 -5.05 1.15 8.70
N GLY A 179 -3.84 0.69 9.02
CA GLY A 179 -3.49 0.17 10.34
C GLY A 179 -3.75 1.18 11.47
N LEU A 180 -3.59 2.48 11.22
CA LEU A 180 -3.94 3.52 12.20
C LEU A 180 -5.45 3.55 12.47
N LEU A 181 -6.27 3.44 11.43
CA LEU A 181 -7.73 3.36 11.56
C LEU A 181 -8.15 2.08 12.30
N VAL A 182 -7.57 0.94 11.95
CA VAL A 182 -7.86 -0.33 12.63
C VAL A 182 -7.52 -0.25 14.13
N ALA A 183 -6.33 0.26 14.47
CA ALA A 183 -5.85 0.36 15.84
C ALA A 183 -6.70 1.32 16.71
N THR A 184 -7.35 2.30 16.09
CA THR A 184 -8.18 3.32 16.77
C THR A 184 -9.68 3.00 16.72
N GLY A 185 -10.07 1.81 16.23
CA GLY A 185 -11.47 1.34 16.25
C GLY A 185 -12.28 1.64 14.98
N PHE A 186 -11.66 2.21 13.95
CA PHE A 186 -12.31 2.52 12.66
C PHE A 186 -12.07 1.44 11.59
N ALA A 187 -12.05 0.16 12.00
CA ALA A 187 -11.78 -0.98 11.12
C ALA A 187 -12.69 -1.02 9.88
N GLN A 188 -13.98 -0.68 10.03
CA GLN A 188 -14.93 -0.64 8.92
C GLN A 188 -14.53 0.35 7.81
N ARG A 189 -13.90 1.49 8.17
CA ARG A 189 -13.40 2.47 7.19
C ARG A 189 -12.06 2.06 6.58
N ALA A 190 -11.31 1.18 7.24
CA ALA A 190 -9.99 0.72 6.82
C ALA A 190 -10.05 -0.45 5.83
N LEU A 191 -11.00 -1.37 6.03
CA LEU A 191 -11.13 -2.62 5.28
C LEU A 191 -11.11 -2.45 3.74
N PRO A 192 -11.85 -1.50 3.13
CA PRO A 192 -11.83 -1.31 1.68
C PRO A 192 -10.42 -1.11 1.12
N PHE A 193 -9.61 -0.33 1.84
CA PHE A 193 -8.25 0.03 1.44
C PHE A 193 -7.27 -1.12 1.63
N LEU A 194 -7.45 -1.94 2.68
CA LEU A 194 -6.63 -3.13 2.91
C LEU A 194 -6.90 -4.21 1.86
N VAL A 195 -8.18 -4.44 1.55
CA VAL A 195 -8.59 -5.35 0.47
C VAL A 195 -8.04 -4.86 -0.87
N PHE A 196 -8.20 -3.57 -1.18
CA PHE A 196 -7.65 -2.97 -2.39
C PHE A 196 -6.12 -3.16 -2.47
N ALA A 197 -5.39 -2.87 -1.40
CA ALA A 197 -3.93 -3.01 -1.37
C ALA A 197 -3.47 -4.46 -1.59
N SER A 198 -4.18 -5.44 -1.01
CA SER A 198 -3.89 -6.86 -1.24
C SER A 198 -4.21 -7.29 -2.68
N LEU A 199 -5.31 -6.79 -3.24
CA LEU A 199 -5.71 -7.10 -4.62
C LEU A 199 -4.76 -6.49 -5.64
N ALA A 200 -4.33 -5.24 -5.44
CA ALA A 200 -3.37 -4.58 -6.32
C ALA A 200 -2.03 -5.35 -6.40
N LEU A 201 -1.60 -5.96 -5.29
CA LEU A 201 -0.41 -6.83 -5.28
C LEU A 201 -0.66 -8.17 -5.96
N ASP A 202 -1.86 -8.70 -5.87
CA ASP A 202 -2.24 -9.99 -6.44
C ASP A 202 -2.46 -9.96 -7.95
N SER A 203 -2.88 -8.82 -8.49
CA SER A 203 -3.29 -8.66 -9.89
C SER A 203 -2.15 -8.25 -10.81
N ASN A 204 -1.00 -7.86 -10.26
CA ASN A 204 0.16 -7.48 -11.04
C ASN A 204 1.12 -8.71 -11.18
N PRO A 205 1.39 -9.19 -12.41
CA PRO A 205 2.22 -10.36 -12.66
C PRO A 205 3.63 -10.27 -12.08
N THR A 206 4.21 -9.07 -12.00
CA THR A 206 5.54 -8.86 -11.43
C THR A 206 5.62 -9.25 -9.94
N PHE A 207 4.49 -9.25 -9.23
CA PHE A 207 4.40 -9.72 -7.84
C PHE A 207 3.98 -11.19 -7.72
N GLY A 208 3.70 -11.85 -8.84
CA GLY A 208 3.41 -13.27 -8.93
C GLY A 208 4.63 -14.16 -8.72
N ASN A 209 5.73 -13.66 -8.12
CA ASN A 209 6.90 -14.47 -7.79
C ASN A 209 7.15 -14.52 -6.28
N ALA A 210 7.98 -15.48 -5.87
CA ALA A 210 8.21 -15.74 -4.45
C ALA A 210 8.87 -14.60 -3.67
N ALA A 211 9.56 -13.66 -4.31
CA ALA A 211 10.19 -12.53 -3.61
C ALA A 211 9.15 -11.60 -2.96
N TYR A 212 7.92 -11.58 -3.47
CA TYR A 212 6.84 -10.72 -2.97
C TYR A 212 5.84 -11.45 -2.06
N LEU A 213 5.95 -12.78 -1.91
CA LEU A 213 5.07 -13.56 -1.04
C LEU A 213 5.04 -13.06 0.42
N PRO A 214 6.16 -12.67 1.06
CA PRO A 214 6.11 -12.15 2.43
C PRO A 214 5.27 -10.88 2.54
N ARG A 215 5.32 -10.01 1.52
CA ARG A 215 4.53 -8.77 1.49
C ARG A 215 3.05 -9.05 1.26
N ARG A 216 2.74 -9.98 0.37
CA ARG A 216 1.37 -10.43 0.10
C ARG A 216 0.75 -11.12 1.32
N LEU A 217 1.52 -11.97 2.02
CA LEU A 217 1.11 -12.55 3.30
C LEU A 217 0.82 -11.47 4.35
N ALA A 218 1.67 -10.44 4.44
CA ALA A 218 1.45 -9.35 5.37
C ALA A 218 0.17 -8.55 5.04
N ALA A 219 -0.14 -8.34 3.76
CA ALA A 219 -1.41 -7.74 3.34
C ALA A 219 -2.62 -8.62 3.72
N CYS A 220 -2.50 -9.95 3.52
CA CYS A 220 -3.51 -10.92 3.95
C CYS A 220 -3.75 -10.87 5.46
N LYS A 221 -2.68 -10.82 6.27
CA LYS A 221 -2.78 -10.67 7.73
C LYS A 221 -3.56 -9.41 8.12
N ASP A 222 -3.23 -8.26 7.53
CA ASP A 222 -3.90 -7.00 7.87
C ASP A 222 -5.39 -7.03 7.54
N VAL A 223 -5.78 -7.62 6.39
CA VAL A 223 -7.20 -7.81 6.03
C VAL A 223 -7.90 -8.69 7.06
N CYS A 224 -7.31 -9.85 7.39
CA CYS A 224 -7.92 -10.79 8.33
C CYS A 224 -8.06 -10.19 9.74
N GLU A 225 -7.04 -9.46 10.21
CA GLU A 225 -7.10 -8.75 11.49
C GLU A 225 -8.16 -7.65 11.50
N CYS A 226 -8.30 -6.90 10.39
CA CYS A 226 -9.35 -5.90 10.23
C CYS A 226 -10.74 -6.54 10.27
N CYS A 227 -10.94 -7.65 9.54
CA CYS A 227 -12.17 -8.44 9.58
C CYS A 227 -12.49 -8.95 11.00
N ALA A 228 -11.51 -9.52 11.68
CA ALA A 228 -11.66 -10.00 13.05
C ALA A 228 -12.06 -8.88 14.03
N ARG A 229 -11.47 -7.67 13.91
CA ARG A 229 -11.85 -6.49 14.70
C ARG A 229 -13.30 -6.06 14.48
N MET A 230 -13.88 -6.42 13.33
CA MET A 230 -15.27 -6.14 12.98
C MET A 230 -16.24 -7.27 13.35
N GLY A 231 -15.74 -8.41 13.85
CA GLY A 231 -16.52 -9.64 14.06
C GLY A 231 -16.79 -10.44 12.78
N ALA A 232 -16.14 -10.09 11.65
CA ALA A 232 -16.32 -10.69 10.33
C ALA A 232 -15.33 -11.85 10.10
N ARG A 233 -15.38 -12.88 10.96
CA ARG A 233 -14.39 -13.98 10.98
C ARG A 233 -14.54 -14.95 9.81
N GLU A 234 -15.77 -15.14 9.31
CA GLU A 234 -16.00 -15.94 8.10
C GLU A 234 -15.32 -15.31 6.88
N GLU A 235 -15.40 -14.00 6.75
CA GLU A 235 -14.77 -13.24 5.67
C GLU A 235 -13.25 -13.30 5.77
N ALA A 236 -12.70 -13.27 6.98
CA ALA A 236 -11.27 -13.51 7.21
C ALA A 236 -10.87 -14.92 6.74
N ALA A 237 -11.60 -15.96 7.13
CA ALA A 237 -11.32 -17.33 6.72
C ALA A 237 -11.39 -17.49 5.19
N ARG A 238 -12.44 -16.99 4.53
CA ARG A 238 -12.56 -17.01 3.06
C ARG A 238 -11.41 -16.27 2.37
N PHE A 239 -10.95 -15.15 2.93
CA PHE A 239 -9.82 -14.40 2.39
C PHE A 239 -8.51 -15.19 2.48
N VAL A 240 -8.27 -15.90 3.59
CA VAL A 240 -7.11 -16.79 3.75
C VAL A 240 -7.16 -17.92 2.73
N GLU A 241 -8.30 -18.58 2.56
CA GLU A 241 -8.50 -19.66 1.58
C GLU A 241 -8.14 -19.22 0.16
N ARG A 242 -8.63 -18.04 -0.23
CA ARG A 242 -8.31 -17.45 -1.53
C ARG A 242 -6.81 -17.24 -1.70
N PHE A 243 -6.15 -16.69 -0.68
CA PHE A 243 -4.71 -16.42 -0.76
C PHE A 243 -3.90 -17.73 -0.78
N TRP A 244 -4.34 -18.75 -0.04
CA TRP A 244 -3.78 -20.09 -0.08
C TRP A 244 -3.79 -20.67 -1.50
N LYS A 245 -4.95 -20.65 -2.18
CA LYS A 245 -5.07 -21.13 -3.55
C LYS A 245 -4.08 -20.47 -4.52
N LYS A 246 -3.82 -19.17 -4.35
CA LYS A 246 -2.85 -18.45 -5.17
C LYS A 246 -1.39 -18.86 -4.92
N VAL A 247 -1.06 -19.26 -3.70
CA VAL A 247 0.27 -19.81 -3.39
C VAL A 247 0.39 -21.19 -4.02
N ASP A 248 -0.66 -22.01 -3.98
CA ASP A 248 -0.69 -23.31 -4.64
C ASP A 248 -0.53 -23.17 -6.16
N GLU A 249 -1.29 -22.28 -6.81
CA GLU A 249 -1.16 -21.97 -8.24
C GLU A 249 0.28 -21.57 -8.60
N LEU A 250 0.92 -20.74 -7.77
CA LEU A 250 2.30 -20.32 -7.97
C LEU A 250 3.29 -21.48 -7.83
N GLU A 251 3.11 -22.36 -6.84
CA GLU A 251 3.96 -23.54 -6.68
C GLU A 251 3.80 -24.54 -7.83
N GLU A 252 2.58 -24.76 -8.31
CA GLU A 252 2.34 -25.60 -9.49
C GLU A 252 3.04 -25.03 -10.72
N LEU A 253 2.99 -23.71 -10.92
CA LEU A 253 3.75 -23.05 -12.00
C LEU A 253 5.26 -23.31 -11.89
N TYR A 254 5.83 -23.28 -10.68
CA TYR A 254 7.25 -23.58 -10.49
C TYR A 254 7.61 -25.04 -10.71
N LYS A 255 6.68 -25.98 -10.51
CA LYS A 255 6.91 -27.40 -10.82
C LYS A 255 6.97 -27.68 -12.33
N LEU A 256 6.39 -26.81 -13.15
CA LEU A 256 6.44 -26.91 -14.61
C LEU A 256 7.79 -26.43 -15.18
N ASP A 257 8.59 -25.71 -14.39
CA ASP A 257 9.92 -25.27 -14.80
C ASP A 257 10.90 -26.46 -14.80
N PRO A 258 11.60 -26.75 -15.91
CA PRO A 258 12.62 -27.81 -15.93
C PRO A 258 13.83 -27.51 -15.04
N LEU A 259 14.02 -26.26 -14.61
CA LEU A 259 15.10 -25.86 -13.70
C LEU A 259 14.65 -25.97 -12.24
N PRO A 260 15.51 -26.49 -11.34
CA PRO A 260 15.19 -26.53 -9.93
C PRO A 260 15.01 -25.10 -9.39
N PRO A 261 13.97 -24.84 -8.58
CA PRO A 261 13.73 -23.50 -8.05
C PRO A 261 14.88 -23.05 -7.13
N PRO A 262 15.23 -21.75 -7.14
CA PRO A 262 16.19 -21.18 -6.20
C PRO A 262 15.82 -21.50 -4.74
N LYS A 263 16.81 -21.67 -3.86
CA LYS A 263 16.55 -22.02 -2.45
C LYS A 263 15.74 -20.94 -1.73
N GLU A 264 16.03 -19.67 -2.02
CA GLU A 264 15.33 -18.52 -1.44
C GLU A 264 13.83 -18.54 -1.81
N LEU A 265 13.51 -19.05 -2.99
CA LEU A 265 12.15 -19.18 -3.49
C LEU A 265 11.38 -20.26 -2.72
N VAL A 266 12.00 -21.44 -2.57
CA VAL A 266 11.44 -22.56 -1.80
C VAL A 266 11.20 -22.15 -0.34
N GLU A 267 12.15 -21.46 0.27
CA GLU A 267 12.04 -20.95 1.64
C GLU A 267 10.91 -19.91 1.77
N SER A 268 10.78 -19.00 0.82
CA SER A 268 9.71 -17.99 0.82
C SER A 268 8.32 -18.62 0.72
N CYS A 269 8.13 -19.61 -0.18
CA CYS A 269 6.88 -20.36 -0.28
C CYS A 269 6.56 -21.11 1.02
N ARG A 270 7.54 -21.83 1.58
CA ARG A 270 7.40 -22.55 2.86
C ARG A 270 7.01 -21.63 4.01
N ASN A 271 7.72 -20.52 4.17
CA ASN A 271 7.45 -19.54 5.24
C ASN A 271 6.06 -18.90 5.06
N THR A 272 5.68 -18.65 3.81
CA THR A 272 4.37 -18.11 3.49
C THR A 272 3.26 -19.10 3.82
N ARG A 273 3.40 -20.37 3.44
CA ARG A 273 2.47 -21.43 3.81
C ARG A 273 2.35 -21.62 5.31
N ALA A 274 3.46 -21.64 6.05
CA ALA A 274 3.42 -21.71 7.51
C ALA A 274 2.64 -20.53 8.09
N GLY A 275 2.88 -19.31 7.59
CA GLY A 275 2.12 -18.13 7.98
C GLY A 275 0.63 -18.22 7.68
N LEU A 276 0.25 -18.79 6.53
CA LEU A 276 -1.15 -19.00 6.18
C LEU A 276 -1.80 -20.12 6.98
N ALA A 277 -1.07 -21.18 7.32
CA ALA A 277 -1.57 -22.27 8.15
C ALA A 277 -1.96 -21.74 9.53
N VAL A 278 -1.16 -20.84 10.10
CA VAL A 278 -1.51 -20.14 11.35
C VAL A 278 -2.80 -19.32 11.19
N LEU A 279 -3.00 -18.62 10.07
CA LEU A 279 -4.23 -17.85 9.85
C LEU A 279 -5.44 -18.74 9.58
N ARG A 280 -5.26 -19.85 8.84
CA ARG A 280 -6.29 -20.88 8.61
C ARG A 280 -6.71 -21.50 9.92
N LEU A 281 -5.77 -21.90 10.78
CA LEU A 281 -6.07 -22.41 12.10
C LEU A 281 -6.80 -21.37 12.93
N LYS A 282 -6.30 -20.14 12.98
CA LYS A 282 -6.90 -19.07 13.79
C LYS A 282 -8.34 -18.75 13.37
N TYR A 283 -8.60 -18.51 12.09
CA TYR A 283 -9.91 -18.05 11.63
C TYR A 283 -10.81 -19.20 11.18
N GLY A 284 -10.24 -20.32 10.73
CA GLY A 284 -10.97 -21.54 10.41
C GLY A 284 -11.49 -22.24 11.67
N ALA A 285 -10.72 -22.28 12.76
CA ALA A 285 -11.21 -22.85 14.01
C ALA A 285 -12.36 -22.04 14.62
N GLU A 286 -12.33 -20.71 14.46
CA GLU A 286 -13.40 -19.81 14.91
C GLU A 286 -14.69 -19.92 14.06
N VAL A 287 -14.62 -20.52 12.86
CA VAL A 287 -15.73 -20.65 11.91
C VAL A 287 -16.21 -22.10 11.77
N ALA A 288 -15.44 -23.06 12.28
CA ALA A 288 -15.77 -24.48 12.23
C ALA A 288 -17.12 -24.75 12.91
N ARG A 289 -17.98 -25.50 12.22
CA ARG A 289 -19.37 -25.70 12.65
C ARG A 289 -19.54 -26.91 13.56
N ASN A 290 -18.54 -27.80 13.56
CA ASN A 290 -18.53 -29.04 14.33
C ASN A 290 -17.08 -29.46 14.63
N SER A 291 -16.94 -30.46 15.50
CA SER A 291 -15.63 -31.01 15.91
C SER A 291 -14.88 -31.71 14.77
N ALA A 292 -15.57 -32.22 13.74
CA ALA A 292 -14.94 -32.87 12.59
C ALA A 292 -14.22 -31.86 11.68
N ASP A 293 -14.80 -30.69 11.45
CA ASP A 293 -14.19 -29.59 10.69
C ASP A 293 -12.92 -29.08 11.40
N LEU A 294 -12.98 -28.92 12.73
CA LEU A 294 -11.83 -28.55 13.56
C LEU A 294 -10.72 -29.60 13.49
N ARG A 295 -11.09 -30.87 13.62
CA ARG A 295 -10.15 -31.99 13.58
C ARG A 295 -9.44 -32.07 12.23
N SER A 296 -10.18 -31.99 11.12
CA SER A 296 -9.60 -31.97 9.78
C SER A 296 -8.62 -30.80 9.58
N LEU A 297 -8.97 -29.62 10.09
CA LEU A 297 -8.11 -28.43 10.03
C LEU A 297 -6.81 -28.60 10.84
N LEU A 298 -6.89 -29.20 12.02
CA LEU A 298 -5.75 -29.47 12.91
C LEU A 298 -4.84 -30.56 12.34
N GLU A 299 -5.40 -31.66 11.85
CA GLU A 299 -4.67 -32.77 11.20
C GLU A 299 -3.90 -32.29 9.96
N THR A 300 -4.45 -31.32 9.22
CA THR A 300 -3.82 -30.77 8.01
C THR A 300 -2.59 -29.89 8.31
N HIS A 301 -2.50 -29.30 9.51
CA HIS A 301 -1.54 -28.22 9.78
C HIS A 301 -0.65 -28.43 11.01
N ILE A 302 -1.01 -29.35 11.91
CA ILE A 302 -0.23 -29.69 13.08
C ILE A 302 0.21 -31.16 12.95
N PRO A 303 1.51 -31.45 12.80
CA PRO A 303 2.01 -32.80 12.93
C PRO A 303 1.96 -33.21 14.42
N ALA A 304 0.79 -33.68 14.86
CA ALA A 304 0.53 -34.13 16.21
C ALA A 304 -0.15 -35.51 16.20
N ASP A 305 0.01 -36.24 17.29
CA ASP A 305 -0.71 -37.49 17.55
C ASP A 305 -2.20 -37.22 17.86
N ASP A 306 -3.08 -38.17 17.55
CA ASP A 306 -4.53 -38.04 17.70
C ASP A 306 -4.96 -37.53 19.08
N SER A 307 -4.24 -37.91 20.15
CA SER A 307 -4.54 -37.48 21.52
C SER A 307 -4.37 -35.97 21.75
N ARG A 308 -3.39 -35.35 21.10
CA ARG A 308 -3.15 -33.90 21.17
C ARG A 308 -4.09 -33.13 20.27
N ILE A 309 -4.49 -33.72 19.14
CA ILE A 309 -5.49 -33.13 18.24
C ILE A 309 -6.83 -33.07 18.97
N GLU A 310 -7.24 -34.15 19.64
CA GLU A 310 -8.47 -34.17 20.45
C GLU A 310 -8.43 -33.15 21.59
N ALA A 311 -7.32 -33.07 22.34
CA ALA A 311 -7.17 -32.07 23.40
C ALA A 311 -7.25 -30.62 22.87
N LEU A 312 -6.76 -30.37 21.66
CA LEU A 312 -6.90 -29.06 21.00
C LEU A 312 -8.34 -28.81 20.54
N VAL A 313 -9.00 -29.80 19.94
CA VAL A 313 -10.43 -29.71 19.56
C VAL A 313 -11.28 -29.38 20.78
N GLU A 314 -11.10 -30.10 21.89
CA GLU A 314 -11.80 -29.84 23.16
C GLU A 314 -11.51 -28.42 23.67
N ALA A 315 -10.24 -28.00 23.70
CA ALA A 315 -9.87 -26.65 24.15
C ALA A 315 -10.45 -25.53 23.27
N PHE A 316 -10.61 -25.76 21.96
CA PHE A 316 -11.25 -24.81 21.04
C PHE A 316 -12.78 -24.76 21.26
N LEU A 317 -13.43 -25.90 21.52
CA LEU A 317 -14.86 -25.98 21.81
C LEU A 317 -15.20 -25.33 23.15
N GLU A 318 -14.42 -25.58 24.21
CA GLU A 318 -14.58 -24.94 25.53
C GLU A 318 -14.44 -23.41 25.47
N ARG A 319 -13.54 -22.92 24.62
CA ARG A 319 -13.35 -21.46 24.40
C ARG A 319 -14.53 -20.83 23.65
N GLY A 320 -15.18 -21.59 22.77
CA GLY A 320 -16.41 -21.20 22.08
C GLY A 320 -17.58 -20.97 23.05
N GLU A 321 -17.64 -21.73 24.15
CA GLU A 321 -18.68 -21.57 25.19
C GLU A 321 -18.42 -20.33 26.09
N GLY A 322 -17.16 -19.93 26.28
CA GLY A 322 -16.79 -18.78 27.12
C GLY A 322 -16.79 -17.41 26.41
N GLU A 323 -16.61 -17.36 25.09
CA GLU A 323 -16.60 -16.11 24.30
C GLU A 323 -17.96 -15.75 23.66
N ALA A 324 -19.01 -16.53 23.92
CA ALA A 324 -20.39 -16.28 23.48
C ALA A 324 -21.03 -14.97 24.03
N SER A 325 -20.30 -14.15 24.80
CA SER A 325 -20.82 -12.89 25.38
C SER A 325 -20.55 -11.61 24.57
N ARG A 326 -20.06 -11.70 23.32
CA ARG A 326 -19.99 -10.52 22.42
C ARG A 326 -20.94 -10.58 21.24
N GLY A 327 -22.23 -10.74 21.55
CA GLY A 327 -23.37 -10.38 20.71
C GLY A 327 -23.46 -11.10 19.34
N PRO A 328 -24.66 -11.15 18.74
CA PRO A 328 -24.80 -11.62 17.38
C PRO A 328 -24.03 -10.71 16.42
N ILE A 329 -23.47 -11.32 15.37
CA ILE A 329 -23.07 -10.65 14.13
C ILE A 329 -24.17 -9.64 13.76
N PRO A 330 -23.88 -8.35 13.57
CA PRO A 330 -24.79 -7.50 12.83
C PRO A 330 -24.88 -8.13 11.43
N ALA A 331 -26.06 -8.64 11.05
CA ALA A 331 -26.33 -9.31 9.76
C ALA A 331 -26.00 -8.44 8.52
N GLU A 332 -25.54 -7.22 8.73
CA GLU A 332 -25.22 -6.20 7.73
C GLU A 332 -23.77 -6.25 7.20
N LYS A 333 -22.85 -7.05 7.79
CA LYS A 333 -21.40 -6.94 7.45
C LYS A 333 -20.88 -7.84 6.31
N GLY A 334 -21.46 -9.02 6.10
CA GLY A 334 -21.12 -9.89 4.96
C GLY A 334 -21.40 -9.24 3.60
N PRO A 335 -22.60 -8.67 3.38
CA PRO A 335 -22.90 -7.90 2.16
C PRO A 335 -21.98 -6.69 1.97
N ALA A 336 -21.52 -6.07 3.06
CA ALA A 336 -20.57 -4.97 2.98
C ALA A 336 -19.19 -5.45 2.49
N PHE A 337 -18.69 -6.61 2.92
CA PHE A 337 -17.46 -7.18 2.37
C PHE A 337 -17.60 -7.49 0.88
N ASP A 338 -18.69 -8.14 0.47
CA ASP A 338 -18.94 -8.49 -0.94
C ASP A 338 -19.11 -7.23 -1.82
N MET A 339 -19.78 -6.19 -1.30
CA MET A 339 -19.87 -4.89 -1.96
C MET A 339 -18.48 -4.25 -2.11
N LEU A 340 -17.69 -4.18 -1.04
CA LEU A 340 -16.33 -3.62 -1.10
C LEU A 340 -15.41 -4.42 -2.04
N TRP A 341 -15.58 -5.74 -2.07
CA TRP A 341 -14.92 -6.63 -3.00
C TRP A 341 -15.28 -6.33 -4.46
N SER A 342 -16.58 -6.18 -4.74
CA SER A 342 -17.05 -5.79 -6.08
C SER A 342 -16.56 -4.42 -6.51
N LEU A 343 -16.36 -3.49 -5.56
CA LEU A 343 -15.81 -2.16 -5.85
C LEU A 343 -14.31 -2.19 -6.19
N ALA A 344 -13.59 -3.24 -5.77
CA ALA A 344 -12.18 -3.43 -6.10
C ALA A 344 -11.97 -4.21 -7.41
N GLN A 345 -12.96 -5.00 -7.85
CA GLN A 345 -12.88 -5.85 -9.06
C GLN A 345 -12.64 -5.08 -10.38
N PRO A 346 -13.31 -3.97 -10.70
CA PRO A 346 -13.08 -3.22 -11.94
C PRO A 346 -11.64 -2.75 -12.11
N LEU A 347 -10.95 -2.48 -11.00
CA LEU A 347 -9.53 -2.14 -11.04
C LEU A 347 -8.68 -3.35 -11.45
N VAL A 348 -8.94 -4.51 -10.84
CA VAL A 348 -8.26 -5.76 -11.20
C VAL A 348 -8.42 -6.05 -12.68
N SER A 349 -9.62 -5.81 -13.23
CA SER A 349 -9.88 -5.91 -14.68
C SER A 349 -9.03 -4.93 -15.47
N LYS A 350 -9.04 -3.63 -15.12
CA LYS A 350 -8.24 -2.60 -15.82
C LYS A 350 -6.74 -2.87 -15.79
N ILE A 351 -6.22 -3.37 -14.67
CA ILE A 351 -4.80 -3.75 -14.54
C ILE A 351 -4.52 -4.94 -15.44
N SER A 352 -5.38 -5.97 -15.40
CA SER A 352 -5.24 -7.16 -16.26
C SER A 352 -5.31 -6.81 -17.75
N GLU A 353 -6.26 -5.96 -18.15
CA GLU A 353 -6.49 -5.51 -19.52
C GLU A 353 -5.32 -4.68 -20.06
N ALA A 354 -4.80 -3.74 -19.26
CA ALA A 354 -3.65 -2.92 -19.63
C ALA A 354 -2.39 -3.79 -19.86
N LEU A 355 -2.25 -4.88 -19.11
CA LEU A 355 -1.14 -5.82 -19.26
C LEU A 355 -1.31 -6.70 -20.51
N THR A 356 -2.53 -7.18 -20.80
CA THR A 356 -2.78 -8.00 -22.01
C THR A 356 -2.60 -7.20 -23.30
N ALA A 357 -3.07 -5.94 -23.35
CA ALA A 357 -2.95 -5.10 -24.55
C ALA A 357 -1.48 -4.84 -24.95
N ARG A 358 -0.61 -4.70 -23.95
CA ARG A 358 0.82 -4.48 -24.17
C ARG A 358 1.56 -5.72 -24.66
N THR A 359 1.20 -6.91 -24.16
CA THR A 359 1.78 -8.17 -24.66
C THR A 359 1.45 -8.43 -26.12
N GLU A 360 0.28 -7.96 -26.59
CA GLU A 360 -0.12 -8.06 -28.00
C GLU A 360 0.65 -7.06 -28.88
N GLU A 361 0.89 -5.84 -28.40
CA GLU A 361 1.68 -4.82 -29.10
C GLU A 361 3.16 -5.23 -29.25
N GLU A 362 3.77 -5.76 -28.19
CA GLU A 362 5.14 -6.28 -28.21
C GLU A 362 5.29 -7.52 -29.12
N ALA A 363 4.26 -8.37 -29.20
CA ALA A 363 4.24 -9.51 -30.14
C ALA A 363 4.13 -9.07 -31.61
N LEU A 364 3.42 -7.98 -31.89
CA LEU A 364 3.27 -7.39 -33.22
C LEU A 364 4.52 -6.62 -33.67
N GLU A 365 5.23 -5.97 -32.75
CA GLU A 365 6.51 -5.32 -33.04
C GLU A 365 7.66 -6.33 -33.21
N GLY A 366 7.69 -7.39 -32.40
CA GLY A 366 8.66 -8.48 -32.51
C GLY A 366 8.55 -9.29 -33.81
N THR A 367 7.37 -9.31 -34.44
CA THR A 367 7.15 -9.91 -35.76
C THR A 367 7.49 -8.95 -36.91
N ARG A 368 7.39 -7.62 -36.72
CA ARG A 368 7.84 -6.61 -37.70
C ARG A 368 9.36 -6.45 -37.77
N GLY A 369 10.09 -6.76 -36.71
CA GLY A 369 11.57 -6.72 -36.69
C GLY A 369 12.27 -7.93 -37.31
N ARG A 370 11.54 -8.90 -37.87
CA ARG A 370 12.07 -10.15 -38.45
C ARG A 370 11.81 -10.33 -39.96
N ASN A 371 11.30 -9.30 -40.65
CA ASN A 371 11.14 -9.32 -42.11
C ASN A 371 12.13 -8.39 -42.81
#